data_AF-A0AAN1PTW7-F1
#
_entry.id   AF-A0AAN1PTW7-F1
#
_cell.length_a   1.000
_cell.length_b   1.000
_cell.length_c   1.000
_cell.angle_alpha   90.00
_cell.angle_beta   90.00
_cell.angle_gamma   90.00
#
_symmetry.space_group_name_H-M   'P 1'
#
loop_
_entity.id
_entity.type
_entity.pdbx_description
1 polymer ?
#
loop_
_entity_poly.entity_id
_entity_poly.type
_entity_poly.pdbx_seq_one_letter_code
_entity_poly.pdbx_strand_id
1 'polypeptide(L)'
;MAAYNYGSSYWLLDEGESALPKLLNISGNDYSDGIVSSAHKGRGLGDCWSFESWVFDGKTMVRSNDSTTGLCRGIAAGGIDPMPIWVSEVVVAQDLNK
;
A
#
# COMPACT_ATOMS: atom_id res chain seq x y z
N MET A 1 -7.42 -4.62 -17.88
CA MET A 1 -7.44 -4.53 -16.41
C MET A 1 -8.67 -5.24 -15.90
N ALA A 2 -8.53 -6.01 -14.81
CA ALA A 2 -9.69 -6.59 -14.12
C ALA A 2 -10.24 -5.56 -13.12
N ALA A 3 -11.52 -5.64 -12.79
CA ALA A 3 -12.11 -4.77 -11.76
C ALA A 3 -11.27 -4.85 -10.46
N TYR A 4 -10.96 -3.69 -9.88
CA TYR A 4 -10.17 -3.52 -8.65
C TYR A 4 -8.69 -3.96 -8.73
N ASN A 5 -8.18 -4.23 -9.93
CA ASN A 5 -6.81 -4.69 -10.12
C ASN A 5 -6.12 -3.81 -11.16
N TYR A 6 -5.61 -2.68 -10.68
CA TYR A 6 -4.66 -1.82 -11.38
C TYR A 6 -3.49 -1.53 -10.45
N GLY A 7 -2.39 -1.02 -10.98
CA GLY A 7 -1.26 -0.57 -10.18
C GLY A 7 -0.63 0.64 -10.85
N SER A 8 -0.20 1.58 -10.03
CA SER A 8 0.59 2.74 -10.37
C SER A 8 2.01 2.52 -9.85
N SER A 9 2.99 2.94 -10.64
CA SER A 9 4.37 3.10 -10.19
C SER A 9 4.60 4.53 -9.72
N TYR A 10 5.50 4.68 -8.76
CA TYR A 10 5.78 5.97 -8.13
C TYR A 10 7.24 6.35 -8.37
N TRP A 11 7.47 7.62 -8.67
CA TRP A 11 8.82 8.17 -8.85
C TRP A 11 9.04 9.33 -7.89
N LEU A 12 10.24 9.37 -7.32
CA LEU A 12 10.73 10.49 -6.54
C LEU A 12 11.43 11.47 -7.48
N LEU A 13 11.03 12.73 -7.38
CA LEU A 13 11.60 13.87 -8.09
C LEU A 13 12.29 14.77 -7.07
N ASP A 14 13.47 15.27 -7.40
CA ASP A 14 14.14 16.28 -6.60
C ASP A 14 13.67 17.68 -7.01
N GLU A 15 13.67 18.62 -6.07
CA GLU A 15 13.19 19.98 -6.31
C GLU A 15 14.23 20.77 -7.12
N GLY A 16 13.84 21.25 -8.31
CA GLY A 16 14.66 22.17 -9.11
C GLY A 16 15.78 21.54 -9.93
N GLU A 17 16.03 20.22 -9.84
CA GLU A 17 17.02 19.54 -10.68
C GLU A 17 16.41 18.85 -11.90
N SER A 18 17.14 18.88 -13.02
CA SER A 18 16.89 18.02 -14.19
C SER A 18 17.34 16.56 -13.95
N ALA A 19 17.54 16.17 -12.69
CA ALA A 19 17.98 14.82 -12.32
C ALA A 19 16.94 13.78 -12.75
N LEU A 20 17.43 12.60 -13.12
CA LEU A 20 16.56 11.50 -13.57
C LEU A 20 15.62 11.08 -12.42
N PRO A 21 14.30 10.94 -12.67
CA PRO A 21 13.35 10.47 -11.68
C PRO A 21 13.78 9.12 -11.08
N LYS A 22 13.79 9.01 -9.75
CA LYS A 22 14.14 7.75 -9.08
C LYS A 22 12.87 6.91 -8.90
N LEU A 23 12.84 5.73 -9.50
CA LEU A 23 11.74 4.78 -9.28
C LEU A 23 11.71 4.34 -7.81
N LEU A 24 10.56 4.52 -7.16
CA LEU A 24 10.25 3.92 -5.87
C LEU A 24 9.73 2.52 -6.19
N ASN A 25 10.51 1.47 -5.87
CA ASN A 25 10.25 0.06 -6.21
C ASN A 25 9.06 -0.53 -5.44
N ILE A 26 7.90 0.10 -5.59
CA ILE A 26 6.61 -0.27 -5.02
C ILE A 26 5.54 -0.14 -6.10
N SER A 27 4.46 -0.90 -5.94
CA SER A 27 3.27 -0.78 -6.77
C SER A 27 2.05 -0.67 -5.88
N GLY A 28 1.24 0.35 -6.09
CA GLY A 28 0.02 0.59 -5.31
C GLY A 28 -1.09 1.14 -6.19
N ASN A 29 -2.26 1.35 -5.58
CA ASN A 29 -3.43 1.90 -6.25
C ASN A 29 -3.51 3.42 -6.10
N ASP A 30 -3.16 3.94 -4.92
CA ASP A 30 -3.37 5.34 -4.57
C ASP A 30 -2.19 5.88 -3.72
N TYR A 31 -2.01 7.20 -3.75
CA TYR A 31 -1.02 7.93 -2.96
C TYR A 31 -1.64 9.16 -2.31
N SER A 32 -1.48 9.28 -1.00
CA SER A 32 -1.92 10.43 -0.22
C SER A 32 -0.96 10.67 0.95
N ASP A 33 -0.54 11.92 1.16
CA ASP A 33 0.22 12.34 2.35
C ASP A 33 1.45 11.48 2.69
N GLY A 34 2.22 11.10 1.67
CA GLY A 34 3.42 10.26 1.86
C GLY A 34 3.12 8.77 2.01
N ILE A 35 1.87 8.33 1.85
CA ILE A 35 1.45 6.94 1.97
C ILE A 35 1.00 6.42 0.61
N VAL A 36 1.58 5.30 0.16
CA VAL A 36 1.02 4.51 -0.93
C VAL A 36 0.20 3.38 -0.34
N SER A 37 -0.99 3.13 -0.91
CA SER A 37 -1.86 2.04 -0.52
C SER A 37 -2.17 1.13 -1.71
N SER A 38 -2.35 -0.17 -1.45
CA SER A 38 -2.83 -1.14 -2.42
C SER A 38 -4.04 -1.92 -1.88
N ALA A 39 -4.95 -2.27 -2.79
CA ALA A 39 -6.12 -3.09 -2.54
C ALA A 39 -6.42 -3.91 -3.81
N HIS A 40 -6.16 -5.21 -3.75
CA HIS A 40 -6.30 -6.12 -4.87
C HIS A 40 -7.29 -7.24 -4.56
N LYS A 41 -8.14 -7.56 -5.53
CA LYS A 41 -9.13 -8.63 -5.40
C LYS A 41 -8.70 -9.88 -6.17
N GLY A 42 -8.38 -10.93 -5.44
CA GLY A 42 -8.13 -12.26 -5.96
C GLY A 42 -9.42 -12.95 -6.40
N ARG A 43 -9.37 -13.66 -7.53
CA ARG A 43 -10.51 -14.43 -8.05
C ARG A 43 -10.44 -15.87 -7.56
N GLY A 44 -11.52 -16.35 -6.94
CA GLY A 44 -11.59 -17.69 -6.38
C GLY A 44 -12.81 -17.85 -5.46
N LEU A 45 -12.87 -18.96 -4.73
CA LEU A 45 -13.94 -19.21 -3.76
C LEU A 45 -13.92 -18.14 -2.67
N GLY A 46 -14.89 -17.22 -2.70
CA GLY A 46 -15.00 -16.13 -1.72
C GLY A 46 -14.34 -14.81 -2.11
N ASP A 47 -13.70 -14.71 -3.28
CA ASP A 47 -13.33 -13.43 -3.90
C ASP A 47 -12.48 -12.53 -2.96
N CYS A 48 -11.38 -13.08 -2.44
CA CYS A 48 -10.53 -12.49 -1.39
C CYS A 48 -9.85 -11.17 -1.74
N TRP A 49 -9.52 -10.41 -0.69
CA TRP A 49 -8.76 -9.17 -0.80
C TRP A 49 -7.37 -9.26 -0.18
N SER A 50 -6.44 -8.52 -0.76
CA SER A 50 -5.10 -8.26 -0.25
C SER A 50 -4.87 -6.75 -0.21
N PHE A 51 -4.23 -6.27 0.84
CA PHE A 51 -3.93 -4.86 1.06
C PHE A 51 -2.51 -4.68 1.56
N GLU A 52 -1.80 -3.71 1.01
CA GLU A 52 -0.50 -3.29 1.51
C GLU A 52 -0.46 -1.76 1.62
N SER A 53 0.38 -1.25 2.51
CA SER A 53 0.69 0.17 2.53
C SER A 53 2.17 0.42 2.79
N TRP A 54 2.67 1.51 2.24
CA TRP A 54 4.03 1.98 2.39
C TRP A 54 4.04 3.45 2.78
N VAL A 55 4.92 3.83 3.70
CA VAL A 55 5.13 5.20 4.13
C VAL A 55 6.47 5.69 3.59
N PHE A 56 6.50 6.91 3.09
CA PHE A 56 7.71 7.57 2.63
C PHE A 56 8.55 8.04 3.82
N ASP A 57 9.80 7.58 3.89
CA ASP A 57 10.74 7.91 4.98
C ASP A 57 11.62 9.14 4.70
N GLY A 58 11.35 9.85 3.59
CA GLY A 58 12.18 10.94 3.07
C GLY A 58 13.14 10.53 1.96
N LYS A 59 13.32 9.23 1.71
CA LYS A 59 14.23 8.70 0.66
C LYS A 59 13.63 7.56 -0.15
N THR A 60 12.85 6.70 0.49
CA THR A 60 12.28 5.47 -0.03
C THR A 60 10.90 5.20 0.58
N MET A 61 10.21 4.20 0.04
CA MET A 61 8.93 3.74 0.54
C MET A 61 9.16 2.50 1.41
N VAL A 62 8.73 2.56 2.68
CA VAL A 62 8.91 1.50 3.67
C VAL A 62 7.55 0.90 4.02
N ARG A 63 7.45 -0.43 3.99
CA ARG A 63 6.18 -1.11 4.24
C ARG A 63 5.68 -0.87 5.68
N SER A 64 4.45 -0.40 5.79
CA SER A 64 3.78 -0.13 7.07
C SER A 64 2.68 -1.14 7.40
N ASN A 65 2.03 -1.73 6.39
CA ASN A 65 1.01 -2.76 6.56
C ASN A 65 1.05 -3.77 5.43
N ASP A 66 0.73 -5.02 5.74
CA ASP A 66 0.42 -6.11 4.82
C ASP A 66 -0.72 -6.91 5.44
N SER A 67 -1.83 -7.08 4.73
CA SER A 67 -3.03 -7.72 5.27
C SER A 67 -3.88 -8.36 4.18
N THR A 68 -4.73 -9.30 4.58
CA THR A 68 -5.66 -9.98 3.68
C THR A 68 -6.95 -10.30 4.41
N THR A 69 -8.05 -10.52 3.70
CA THR A 69 -9.28 -11.05 4.30
C THR A 69 -9.24 -12.57 4.55
N GLY A 70 -8.06 -13.19 4.38
CA GLY A 70 -7.79 -14.58 4.75
C GLY A 70 -8.31 -15.55 3.70
N LEU A 71 -9.05 -16.57 4.13
CA LEU A 71 -9.58 -17.60 3.22
C LEU A 71 -10.91 -17.19 2.56
N CYS A 72 -11.58 -16.17 3.09
CA CYS A 72 -12.80 -15.51 2.59
C CYS A 72 -14.05 -16.37 2.36
N ARG A 73 -13.92 -17.70 2.19
CA ARG A 73 -14.90 -18.81 2.22
C ARG A 73 -16.38 -18.46 1.94
N GLY A 74 -16.65 -17.56 1.01
CA GLY A 74 -18.01 -17.04 0.72
C GLY A 74 -18.62 -16.15 1.81
N ILE A 75 -17.86 -15.79 2.83
CA ILE A 75 -18.28 -14.89 3.91
C ILE A 75 -18.18 -13.45 3.40
N ALA A 76 -19.27 -12.69 3.49
CA ALA A 76 -19.34 -11.26 3.16
C ALA A 76 -18.67 -10.88 1.82
N ALA A 77 -18.88 -11.66 0.75
CA ALA A 77 -18.40 -11.40 -0.62
C ALA A 77 -16.97 -10.81 -0.71
N GLY A 78 -16.02 -11.42 0.00
CA GLY A 78 -14.64 -10.94 0.08
C GLY A 78 -14.03 -10.98 1.48
N GLY A 79 -14.75 -11.47 2.49
CA GLY A 79 -14.35 -11.48 3.90
C GLY A 79 -14.91 -10.29 4.69
N ILE A 80 -14.77 -10.34 6.02
CA ILE A 80 -15.43 -9.37 6.93
C ILE A 80 -14.49 -8.24 7.34
N ASP A 81 -13.23 -8.57 7.69
CA ASP A 81 -12.26 -7.62 8.22
C ASP A 81 -10.83 -7.98 7.75
N PRO A 82 -9.96 -7.01 7.43
CA PRO A 82 -8.57 -7.29 7.07
C PRO A 82 -7.80 -7.90 8.25
N MET A 83 -7.13 -9.02 7.99
CA MET A 83 -6.26 -9.72 8.94
C MET A 83 -4.81 -9.34 8.64
N PRO A 84 -4.11 -8.64 9.54
CA PRO A 84 -2.73 -8.23 9.32
C PRO A 84 -1.76 -9.42 9.35
N ILE A 85 -0.84 -9.42 8.39
CA ILE A 85 0.33 -10.29 8.32
C ILE A 85 1.58 -9.51 8.78
N TRP A 86 1.63 -8.21 8.50
CA TRP A 86 2.69 -7.32 8.92
C TRP A 86 2.11 -5.96 9.33
N VAL A 87 2.61 -5.42 10.45
CA VAL A 87 2.34 -4.06 10.89
C VAL A 87 3.62 -3.41 11.39
N SER A 88 3.80 -2.13 11.12
CA SER A 88 4.89 -1.32 11.63
C SER A 88 4.34 -0.18 12.48
N GLU A 89 5.04 0.17 13.55
CA GLU A 89 4.81 1.45 14.23
C GLU A 89 5.42 2.57 13.39
N VAL A 90 4.61 3.56 13.01
CA VAL A 90 5.06 4.71 12.22
C VAL A 90 5.20 5.91 13.14
N VAL A 91 6.43 6.34 13.35
CA VAL A 91 6.73 7.52 14.17
C VAL A 91 6.96 8.71 13.26
N VAL A 92 6.02 9.65 13.24
CA VAL A 92 6.11 10.86 12.42
C VAL A 92 6.99 11.88 13.14
N ALA A 93 7.92 12.52 12.41
CA ALA A 93 8.83 13.51 12.98
C ALA A 93 8.12 14.69 13.69
N GLN A 94 6.89 14.99 13.29
CA GLN A 94 6.04 16.00 13.92
C GLN A 94 5.64 15.65 15.36
N ASP A 95 5.57 14.36 15.70
CA ASP A 95 5.19 13.88 17.03
C ASP A 95 6.38 13.72 18.00
N LEU A 96 7.62 13.74 17.49
CA LEU A 96 8.84 13.66 18.32
C LEU A 96 9.19 14.97 19.05
N ASN A 97 8.54 16.09 18.69
CA ASN A 97 8.79 17.41 19.25
C ASN A 97 7.66 17.90 20.19
N LYS A 98 6.77 16.99 20.60
CA LYS A 98 5.79 17.20 21.68
C LYS A 98 6.30 16.60 22.98
#